data_AF-A0A928R9E2-F1
#
_entry.id   AF-A0A928R9E2-F1
#
_cell.length_a   1.000
_cell.length_b   1.000
_cell.length_c   1.000
_cell.angle_alpha   90.00
_cell.angle_beta   90.00
_cell.angle_gamma   90.00
#
_symmetry.space_group_name_H-M   'P 1'
#
loop_
_entity.id
_entity.type
_entity.pdbx_description
1 polymer ?
#
loop_
_entity_poly.entity_id
_entity_poly.type
_entity_poly.pdbx_seq_one_letter_code
_entity_poly.pdbx_strand_id
1 'polypeptide(L)'
;MIRNIDILLEIQDRIHKFRILDDVIAVHLEDKDTEFSDLIENPYQEMCDFLNAINDIDKLLDSLTEDLRGSMVNDGFDLDDYKFWNACVIHSPYNLEGLLETFEGAIETLELYILETVRGYKILTQLAYDKNPRLPGLNKQEDNG
;
A
#
# COMPACT_ATOMS: atom_id res chain seq x y z
N MET A 1 -14.34 13.04 -10.38
CA MET A 1 -12.87 12.97 -10.23
C MET A 1 -12.60 12.47 -8.83
N ILE A 2 -12.02 11.28 -8.71
CA ILE A 2 -11.65 10.68 -7.43
C ILE A 2 -10.39 11.40 -6.93
N ARG A 3 -10.30 11.72 -5.63
CA ARG A 3 -9.12 12.41 -5.08
C ARG A 3 -8.06 11.37 -4.72
N ASN A 4 -6.78 11.71 -4.87
CA ASN A 4 -5.67 10.83 -4.46
C ASN A 4 -5.83 10.28 -3.04
N ILE A 5 -6.29 11.10 -2.09
CA ILE A 5 -6.50 10.64 -0.71
C ILE A 5 -7.54 9.52 -0.61
N ASP A 6 -8.59 9.55 -1.43
CA ASP A 6 -9.62 8.51 -1.44
C ASP A 6 -9.04 7.20 -2.00
N ILE A 7 -8.18 7.30 -3.04
CA ILE A 7 -7.47 6.15 -3.63
C ILE A 7 -6.48 5.55 -2.62
N LEU A 8 -5.69 6.37 -1.91
CA LEU A 8 -4.75 5.89 -0.90
C LEU A 8 -5.46 5.15 0.25
N LEU A 9 -6.64 5.62 0.67
CA LEU A 9 -7.45 4.92 1.67
C LEU A 9 -8.00 3.59 1.14
N GLU A 10 -8.34 3.51 -0.15
CA GLU A 10 -8.74 2.24 -0.76
C GLU A 10 -7.56 1.27 -0.87
N ILE A 11 -6.36 1.75 -1.25
CA ILE A 11 -5.14 0.94 -1.23
C ILE A 11 -4.87 0.40 0.18
N GLN A 12 -5.03 1.23 1.21
CA GLN A 12 -4.86 0.79 2.60
C GLN A 12 -5.80 -0.38 2.98
N ASP A 13 -7.07 -0.33 2.56
CA ASP A 13 -8.00 -1.45 2.77
C ASP A 13 -7.56 -2.73 2.03
N ARG A 14 -6.99 -2.60 0.82
CA ARG A 14 -6.41 -3.74 0.09
C ARG A 14 -5.17 -4.32 0.77
N ILE A 15 -4.30 -3.48 1.31
CA ILE A 15 -3.14 -3.90 2.10
C ILE A 15 -3.59 -4.70 3.34
N HIS A 16 -4.63 -4.24 4.04
CA HIS A 16 -5.15 -4.98 5.19
C HIS A 16 -5.70 -6.36 4.79
N LYS A 17 -6.40 -6.46 3.66
CA LYS A 17 -6.86 -7.75 3.12
C LYS A 17 -5.69 -8.65 2.72
N PHE A 18 -4.68 -8.09 2.06
CA PHE A 18 -3.45 -8.81 1.69
C PHE A 18 -2.82 -9.47 2.92
N ARG A 19 -2.60 -8.72 4.01
CA ARG A 19 -1.98 -9.26 5.23
C ARG A 19 -2.78 -10.39 5.88
N ILE A 20 -4.11 -10.28 5.90
CA ILE A 20 -4.95 -11.34 6.44
C ILE A 20 -4.82 -12.61 5.60
N LEU A 21 -4.76 -12.47 4.27
CA LEU A 21 -4.63 -13.61 3.36
C LEU A 21 -3.21 -14.20 3.40
N ASP A 22 -2.20 -13.37 3.59
CA ASP A 22 -0.81 -13.78 3.81
C ASP A 22 -0.68 -14.70 5.01
N ASP A 23 -1.22 -14.29 6.16
CA ASP A 23 -1.26 -15.10 7.38
C ASP A 23 -1.97 -16.44 7.14
N VAL A 24 -3.07 -16.44 6.38
CA VAL A 24 -3.83 -17.66 6.05
C VAL A 24 -3.00 -18.61 5.18
N ILE A 25 -2.32 -18.09 4.15
CA ILE A 25 -1.43 -18.88 3.29
C ILE A 25 -0.28 -19.46 4.10
N ALA A 26 0.34 -18.66 4.98
CA ALA A 26 1.41 -19.12 5.86
C ALA A 26 0.97 -20.29 6.74
N VAL A 27 -0.24 -20.20 7.34
CA VAL A 27 -0.81 -21.30 8.13
C VAL A 27 -1.02 -22.58 7.30
N HIS A 28 -1.45 -22.45 6.04
CA HIS A 28 -1.58 -23.61 5.15
C HIS A 28 -0.23 -24.25 4.82
N LEU A 29 0.80 -23.45 4.58
CA LEU A 29 2.16 -23.94 4.29
C LEU A 29 2.87 -24.54 5.51
N GLU A 30 2.45 -24.20 6.73
CA GLU A 30 2.93 -24.86 7.96
C GLU A 30 2.41 -26.30 8.11
N ASP A 31 1.31 -26.66 7.43
CA ASP A 31 0.84 -28.04 7.37
C ASP A 31 1.78 -28.87 6.49
N LYS A 32 2.38 -29.91 7.07
CA LYS A 32 3.51 -30.65 6.48
C LYS A 32 3.22 -31.34 5.15
N ASP A 33 1.94 -31.46 4.81
CA ASP A 33 1.47 -32.14 3.60
C ASP A 33 1.00 -31.16 2.51
N THR A 34 1.14 -29.84 2.70
CA THR A 34 0.72 -28.82 1.71
C THR A 34 1.93 -28.12 1.10
N GLU A 35 2.14 -28.28 -0.21
CA GLU A 35 3.15 -27.52 -0.95
C GLU A 35 2.54 -26.25 -1.57
N PHE A 36 3.37 -25.25 -1.86
CA PHE A 36 2.91 -24.01 -2.51
C PHE A 36 2.26 -24.26 -3.88
N SER A 37 2.77 -25.25 -4.63
CA SER A 37 2.16 -25.71 -5.88
C SER A 37 0.73 -26.22 -5.69
N ASP A 38 0.42 -26.88 -4.57
CA ASP A 38 -0.91 -27.41 -4.30
C ASP A 38 -1.95 -26.29 -4.11
N LEU A 39 -1.51 -25.15 -3.55
CA LEU A 39 -2.33 -23.94 -3.38
C LEU A 39 -2.61 -23.23 -4.71
N ILE A 40 -1.77 -23.45 -5.73
CA ILE A 40 -1.94 -22.89 -7.08
C ILE A 40 -2.78 -23.83 -7.96
N GLU A 41 -2.50 -25.13 -7.91
CA GLU A 41 -3.09 -26.13 -8.81
C GLU A 41 -4.53 -26.46 -8.45
N ASN A 42 -4.85 -26.47 -7.16
CA ASN A 42 -6.22 -26.46 -6.70
C ASN A 42 -6.63 -25.01 -6.52
N PRO A 43 -7.78 -24.55 -7.06
CA PRO A 43 -8.23 -23.17 -6.90
C PRO A 43 -8.66 -22.92 -5.46
N TYR A 44 -7.67 -22.83 -4.57
CA TYR A 44 -7.82 -22.37 -3.21
C TYR A 44 -8.27 -20.92 -3.31
N GLN A 45 -9.48 -20.66 -2.82
CA GLN A 45 -10.12 -19.36 -3.00
C GLN A 45 -9.25 -18.26 -2.38
N GLU A 46 -8.62 -18.57 -1.25
CA GLU A 46 -7.72 -17.71 -0.49
C GLU A 46 -6.48 -17.34 -1.31
N MET A 47 -5.88 -18.28 -2.03
CA MET A 47 -4.75 -18.01 -2.91
C MET A 47 -5.16 -17.13 -4.10
N CYS A 48 -6.33 -17.40 -4.68
CA CYS A 48 -6.89 -16.57 -5.73
C CYS A 48 -7.17 -15.14 -5.24
N ASP A 49 -7.74 -15.00 -4.04
CA ASP A 49 -8.03 -13.72 -3.40
C ASP A 49 -6.74 -12.95 -3.06
N PHE A 50 -5.69 -13.66 -2.67
CA PHE A 50 -4.37 -13.08 -2.41
C PHE A 50 -3.75 -12.49 -3.68
N LEU A 51 -3.76 -13.25 -4.77
CA LEU A 51 -3.28 -12.79 -6.08
C LEU A 51 -4.11 -11.60 -6.60
N ASN A 52 -5.42 -11.63 -6.37
CA ASN A 52 -6.30 -10.52 -6.72
C ASN A 52 -6.00 -9.28 -5.88
N ALA A 53 -5.65 -9.42 -4.60
CA ALA A 53 -5.29 -8.29 -3.74
C ALA A 53 -4.02 -7.57 -4.25
N ILE A 54 -2.98 -8.33 -4.65
CA ILE A 54 -1.78 -7.76 -5.29
C ILE A 54 -2.15 -6.96 -6.54
N ASN A 55 -2.95 -7.58 -7.42
CA ASN A 55 -3.34 -6.95 -8.68
C ASN A 55 -4.25 -5.73 -8.49
N ASP A 56 -5.11 -5.73 -7.47
CA ASP A 56 -5.96 -4.59 -7.15
C ASP A 56 -5.13 -3.40 -6.64
N ILE A 57 -4.08 -3.64 -5.85
CA ILE A 57 -3.14 -2.60 -5.41
C ILE A 57 -2.46 -1.94 -6.62
N ASP A 58 -1.92 -2.72 -7.56
CA ASP A 58 -1.27 -2.21 -8.79
C ASP A 58 -2.20 -1.28 -9.60
N LYS A 59 -3.45 -1.70 -9.82
CA LYS A 59 -4.45 -0.89 -10.55
C LYS A 59 -4.79 0.43 -9.84
N LEU A 60 -4.85 0.40 -8.51
CA LEU A 60 -5.11 1.60 -7.72
C LEU A 60 -3.92 2.56 -7.75
N LEU A 61 -2.69 2.04 -7.71
CA LEU A 61 -1.47 2.83 -7.87
C LEU A 61 -1.42 3.55 -9.23
N ASP A 62 -1.81 2.87 -10.31
CA ASP A 62 -1.91 3.46 -11.66
C ASP A 62 -2.92 4.63 -11.71
N SER A 63 -3.89 4.68 -10.79
CA SER A 63 -4.92 5.73 -10.72
C SER A 63 -4.47 7.01 -10.01
N LEU A 64 -3.31 7.00 -9.35
CA LEU A 64 -2.74 8.17 -8.67
C LEU A 64 -2.15 9.17 -9.66
N THR A 65 -2.02 10.43 -9.25
CA THR A 65 -1.31 11.44 -10.06
C THR A 65 0.20 11.19 -10.07
N GLU A 66 0.87 11.63 -11.14
CA GLU A 66 2.33 11.49 -11.32
C GLU A 66 3.13 12.06 -10.14
N ASP A 67 2.78 13.25 -9.63
CA ASP A 67 3.46 13.85 -8.49
C ASP A 67 3.46 12.97 -7.24
N LEU A 68 2.35 12.26 -6.99
CA LEU A 68 2.21 11.42 -5.82
C LEU A 68 3.00 10.12 -6.01
N ARG A 69 2.90 9.50 -7.20
CA ARG A 69 3.70 8.33 -7.57
C ARG A 69 5.20 8.63 -7.46
N GLY A 70 5.64 9.78 -7.96
CA GLY A 70 7.04 10.21 -7.85
C GLY A 70 7.50 10.41 -6.41
N SER A 71 6.62 10.85 -5.50
CA SER A 71 6.97 10.97 -4.09
C SER A 71 7.15 9.63 -3.38
N MET A 72 6.39 8.59 -3.76
CA MET A 72 6.52 7.25 -3.18
C MET A 72 7.90 6.63 -3.42
N VAL A 73 8.47 6.85 -4.61
CA VAL A 73 9.81 6.37 -4.97
C VAL A 73 10.88 6.94 -4.03
N ASN A 74 10.73 8.21 -3.63
CA ASN A 74 11.67 8.84 -2.68
C ASN A 74 11.58 8.24 -1.27
N ASP A 75 10.41 7.71 -0.92
CA ASP A 75 10.14 7.07 0.37
C ASP A 75 10.37 5.54 0.31
N GLY A 76 10.97 5.04 -0.77
CA GLY A 76 11.44 3.66 -0.91
C GLY A 76 10.46 2.69 -1.58
N PHE A 77 9.31 3.17 -2.07
CA PHE A 77 8.37 2.34 -2.82
C PHE A 77 8.43 2.65 -4.32
N ASP A 78 9.00 1.73 -5.10
CA ASP A 78 9.07 1.84 -6.57
C ASP A 78 7.88 1.13 -7.24
N LEU A 79 7.08 1.93 -7.97
CA LEU A 79 5.88 1.44 -8.64
C LEU A 79 6.20 0.59 -9.87
N ASP A 80 7.29 0.89 -10.57
CA ASP A 80 7.68 0.15 -11.78
C ASP A 80 8.17 -1.25 -11.40
N ASP A 81 8.91 -1.35 -10.28
CA ASP A 81 9.31 -2.63 -9.70
C ASP A 81 8.10 -3.45 -9.24
N TYR A 82 7.19 -2.85 -8.48
CA TYR A 82 5.96 -3.52 -8.03
C TYR A 82 5.14 -4.06 -9.22
N LYS A 83 4.98 -3.23 -10.26
CA LYS A 83 4.27 -3.58 -11.49
C LYS A 83 4.94 -4.72 -12.25
N PHE A 84 6.28 -4.71 -12.30
CA PHE A 84 7.05 -5.79 -12.90
C PHE A 84 6.83 -7.12 -12.17
N TRP A 85 6.93 -7.13 -10.83
CA TRP A 85 6.67 -8.34 -10.04
C TRP A 85 5.23 -8.82 -10.19
N ASN A 86 4.25 -7.91 -10.17
CA ASN A 86 2.85 -8.26 -10.40
C ASN A 86 2.65 -8.92 -11.78
N ALA A 87 3.28 -8.37 -12.83
CA ALA A 87 3.23 -8.96 -14.17
C ALA A 87 3.86 -10.37 -14.21
N CYS A 88 4.95 -10.60 -13.48
CA CYS A 88 5.55 -11.93 -13.35
C CYS A 88 4.58 -12.93 -12.72
N VAL A 89 3.85 -12.53 -11.67
CA VAL A 89 2.87 -13.38 -10.99
C VAL A 89 1.63 -13.61 -11.84
N ILE A 90 1.12 -12.60 -12.56
CA ILE A 90 -0.01 -12.75 -13.50
C ILE A 90 0.33 -13.74 -14.61
N HIS A 91 1.55 -13.68 -15.14
CA HIS A 91 2.00 -14.60 -16.18
C HIS A 91 2.16 -16.03 -15.64
N SER A 92 2.66 -16.18 -14.40
CA SER A 92 2.82 -17.47 -13.75
C SER A 92 2.71 -17.33 -12.24
N PRO A 93 1.61 -17.81 -11.61
CA PRO A 93 1.41 -17.72 -10.16
C PRO A 93 2.50 -18.40 -9.34
N TYR A 94 3.19 -19.41 -9.89
CA TYR A 94 4.32 -20.09 -9.24
C TYR A 94 5.49 -19.14 -8.93
N ASN A 95 5.61 -18.01 -9.64
CA ASN A 95 6.65 -17.02 -9.34
C ASN A 95 6.45 -16.37 -7.96
N LEU A 96 5.24 -16.44 -7.40
CA LEU A 96 4.95 -15.85 -6.10
C LEU A 96 5.78 -16.46 -4.98
N GLU A 97 6.11 -17.75 -5.02
CA GLU A 97 6.94 -18.41 -4.00
C GLU A 97 8.29 -17.68 -3.81
N GLY A 98 8.91 -17.25 -4.91
CA GLY A 98 10.17 -16.50 -4.88
C GLY A 98 10.01 -14.99 -4.70
N LEU A 99 8.79 -14.46 -4.76
CA LEU A 99 8.51 -13.02 -4.71
C LEU A 99 7.74 -12.61 -3.44
N LEU A 100 7.30 -13.57 -2.62
CA LEU A 100 6.43 -13.30 -1.48
C LEU A 100 7.03 -12.28 -0.50
N GLU A 101 8.24 -12.53 -0.01
CA GLU A 101 8.97 -11.62 0.88
C GLU A 101 9.22 -10.24 0.23
N THR A 102 9.37 -10.21 -1.10
CA THR A 102 9.52 -8.96 -1.86
C THR A 102 8.22 -8.15 -1.86
N PHE A 103 7.07 -8.81 -2.07
CA PHE A 103 5.76 -8.17 -1.97
C PHE A 103 5.47 -7.68 -0.55
N GLU A 104 5.75 -8.49 0.47
CA GLU A 104 5.56 -8.12 1.87
C GLU A 104 6.32 -6.84 2.23
N GLY A 105 7.63 -6.78 1.91
CA GLY A 105 8.45 -5.60 2.20
C GLY A 105 8.03 -4.35 1.41
N ALA A 106 7.63 -4.52 0.15
CA ALA A 106 7.10 -3.42 -0.66
C ALA A 106 5.77 -2.90 -0.09
N ILE A 107 4.86 -3.80 0.31
CA ILE A 107 3.57 -3.46 0.89
C ILE A 107 3.72 -2.79 2.27
N GLU A 108 4.68 -3.21 3.09
CA GLU A 108 5.00 -2.54 4.36
C GLU A 108 5.45 -1.09 4.11
N THR A 109 6.34 -0.88 3.15
CA THR A 109 6.83 0.45 2.78
C THR A 109 5.69 1.33 2.27
N LEU A 110 4.84 0.79 1.39
CA LEU A 110 3.67 1.47 0.86
C LEU A 110 2.67 1.85 1.97
N GLU A 111 2.42 0.95 2.92
CA GLU A 111 1.52 1.22 4.04
C GLU A 111 2.03 2.37 4.90
N LEU A 112 3.32 2.38 5.23
CA LEU A 112 3.94 3.46 6.00
C LEU A 112 3.77 4.81 5.29
N TYR A 113 4.08 4.85 3.99
CA TYR A 113 3.89 6.03 3.15
C TYR A 113 2.44 6.53 3.18
N ILE A 114 1.47 5.63 3.02
CA ILE A 114 0.04 5.97 3.04
C ILE A 114 -0.36 6.55 4.40
N LEU A 115 0.07 5.93 5.50
CA LEU A 115 -0.24 6.37 6.85
C LEU A 115 0.25 7.81 7.11
N GLU A 116 1.50 8.09 6.74
CA GLU A 116 2.09 9.42 6.90
C GLU A 116 1.41 10.46 6.01
N THR A 117 1.14 10.12 4.76
CA THR A 117 0.45 10.99 3.80
C THR A 117 -0.97 11.32 4.24
N VAL A 118 -1.74 10.32 4.69
CA VAL A 118 -3.10 10.50 5.20
C VAL A 118 -3.09 11.37 6.47
N ARG A 119 -2.12 11.16 7.36
CA ARG A 119 -1.94 11.99 8.56
C ARG A 119 -1.61 13.44 8.20
N GLY A 120 -0.68 13.66 7.28
CA GLY A 120 -0.32 15.00 6.78
C GLY A 120 -1.52 15.72 6.17
N TYR A 121 -2.28 15.02 5.32
CA TYR A 121 -3.52 15.54 4.73
C TYR A 121 -4.53 15.99 5.79
N LYS A 122 -4.76 15.17 6.83
CA LYS A 122 -5.66 15.52 7.94
C LYS A 122 -5.22 16.80 8.67
N ILE A 123 -3.92 16.93 8.97
CA ILE A 123 -3.37 18.11 9.65
C ILE A 123 -3.54 19.37 8.79
N LEU A 124 -3.14 19.32 7.52
CA LEU A 124 -3.26 20.46 6.60
C LEU A 124 -4.72 20.89 6.40
N THR A 125 -5.62 19.91 6.29
CA THR A 125 -7.04 20.17 6.14
C THR A 125 -7.63 20.82 7.40
N GLN A 126 -7.23 20.38 8.60
CA GLN A 126 -7.64 21.02 9.86
C GLN A 126 -7.18 22.48 9.93
N LEU A 127 -5.91 22.76 9.58
CA LEU A 127 -5.39 24.12 9.53
C LEU A 127 -6.15 25.02 8.55
N ALA A 128 -6.57 24.47 7.40
CA ALA A 128 -7.35 25.20 6.41
C ALA A 128 -8.78 25.54 6.88
N TYR A 129 -9.38 24.70 7.72
CA TYR A 129 -10.69 24.97 8.32
C TYR A 129 -10.63 25.88 9.55
N ASP A 130 -9.45 26.03 10.16
CA ASP A 130 -9.27 26.92 11.29
C ASP A 130 -9.25 28.38 10.81
N LYS A 131 -10.38 29.09 10.97
CA LYS A 131 -10.57 30.49 10.52
C LYS A 131 -9.63 31.50 11.19
N ASN A 132 -8.76 31.06 12.10
CA ASN A 132 -7.74 31.86 12.75
C ASN A 132 -6.49 31.01 12.98
N PRO A 133 -5.68 30.74 11.94
CA PRO A 133 -4.51 29.87 12.05
C PRO A 133 -3.45 30.58 12.88
N ARG A 134 -3.52 30.45 14.21
CA ARG A 134 -2.44 30.82 15.10
C ARG A 134 -1.33 29.79 14.91
N LEU A 135 -0.50 30.00 13.90
CA LEU A 135 0.73 29.24 13.72
C LEU A 135 1.54 29.36 15.02
N PRO A 136 1.85 28.24 15.71
CA PRO A 136 2.65 28.29 16.93
C PRO A 136 4.05 28.81 16.57
N GLY A 137 4.39 30.02 17.02
CA GLY A 137 5.74 30.59 16.86
C GLY A 137 5.84 31.96 16.20
N LEU A 138 4.76 32.51 15.62
CA LEU A 138 4.80 33.84 14.99
C LEU A 138 4.51 35.02 15.95
N ASN A 139 4.07 34.75 17.19
CA ASN A 139 3.71 35.79 18.16
C ASN A 139 4.86 36.23 19.08
N LYS A 140 6.10 36.28 18.58
CA LYS A 140 7.23 36.89 19.31
C LYS A 140 8.00 37.86 18.43
N GLN A 141 7.31 38.81 17.83
CA GLN A 141 7.93 40.04 17.34
C GLN A 141 6.82 41.06 17.14
N GLU A 142 6.47 41.75 18.21
CA GLU A 142 5.96 43.13 18.27
C GLU A 142 5.30 43.33 19.63
N ASP A 143 6.14 43.56 20.63
CA ASP A 143 5.83 44.47 21.72
C ASP A 143 7.13 44.68 22.50
N ASN A 144 7.81 45.78 22.19
CA ASN A 144 8.62 46.53 23.14
C ASN A 144 8.66 47.96 22.60
N GLY A 145 7.73 48.77 23.13
CA GLY A 145 7.80 50.22 23.05
C GLY A 145 8.89 50.82 23.93
#